data_AF-A0A9E5IZJ9-F1
#
_entry.id   AF-A0A9E5IZJ9-F1
#
_cell.length_a   1.000
_cell.length_b   1.000
_cell.length_c   1.000
_cell.angle_alpha   90.00
_cell.angle_beta   90.00
_cell.angle_gamma   90.00
#
_symmetry.space_group_name_H-M   'P 1'
#
loop_
_entity.id
_entity.type
_entity.pdbx_description
1 polymer ?
#
loop_
_entity_poly.entity_id
_entity_poly.type
_entity_poly.pdbx_seq_one_letter_code
_entity_poly.pdbx_strand_id
1 'polypeptide(L)'
;GAQIGTVADTPSYHVGQNFVELILRIDAGTELPTGSKFRIDQYGMLGDRFVRVVPPEKPDGTFLATGARVKGEQEAGLNAVMASAGPALDEIRSAAKRVDEFAKSATGLLNEAQQGKGPLYTLMKDEKMARDMKNLMANLRKHGVLFYSDDSNKGEDAEVSKKSDKKSAPSDRSRP
;
A
#
# COMPACT_ATOMS: atom_id res chain seq x y z
N GLY A 1 -14.39 -19.22 19.49
CA GLY A 1 -13.85 -18.28 20.48
C GLY A 1 -14.24 -18.76 21.86
N ALA A 2 -13.50 -18.37 22.88
CA ALA A 2 -13.88 -18.63 24.28
C ALA A 2 -14.60 -17.40 24.85
N GLN A 3 -15.59 -17.63 25.71
CA GLN A 3 -16.16 -16.55 26.51
C GLN A 3 -15.16 -16.15 27.59
N ILE A 4 -14.92 -14.85 27.71
CA ILE A 4 -13.93 -14.27 28.64
C ILE A 4 -14.55 -13.19 29.54
N GLY A 5 -15.88 -13.09 29.52
CA GLY A 5 -16.60 -12.04 30.20
C GLY A 5 -18.01 -11.83 29.68
N THR A 6 -18.60 -10.71 30.09
CA THR A 6 -19.96 -10.27 29.79
C THR A 6 -20.01 -8.76 29.55
N VAL A 7 -21.09 -8.29 28.93
CA VAL A 7 -21.40 -6.85 28.88
C VAL A 7 -22.19 -6.52 30.14
N ALA A 8 -21.68 -5.57 30.93
CA ALA A 8 -22.11 -5.35 32.31
C ALA A 8 -23.47 -4.64 32.44
N ASP A 9 -23.72 -3.65 31.58
CA ASP A 9 -24.87 -2.73 31.65
C ASP A 9 -25.47 -2.47 30.27
N THR A 10 -26.66 -1.85 30.26
CA THR A 10 -27.29 -1.37 29.01
C THR A 10 -26.35 -0.35 28.34
N PRO A 11 -26.00 -0.53 27.05
CA PRO A 11 -25.12 0.41 26.35
C PRO A 11 -25.64 1.83 26.46
N SER A 12 -24.80 2.76 26.93
CA SER A 12 -25.20 4.15 27.10
C SER A 12 -24.87 4.93 25.84
N TYR A 13 -25.89 5.54 25.22
CA TYR A 13 -25.70 6.54 24.17
C TYR A 13 -25.57 7.91 24.82
N HIS A 14 -24.40 8.54 24.65
CA HIS A 14 -24.15 9.89 25.16
C HIS A 14 -24.64 10.91 24.14
N VAL A 15 -25.70 11.65 24.47
CA VAL A 15 -26.31 12.65 23.58
C VAL A 15 -25.26 13.68 23.14
N GLY A 16 -25.15 13.91 21.83
CA GLY A 16 -24.16 14.81 21.24
C GLY A 16 -22.81 14.14 20.92
N GLN A 17 -22.64 12.85 21.24
CA GLN A 17 -21.48 12.05 20.85
C GLN A 17 -21.87 11.00 19.81
N ASN A 18 -21.09 10.88 18.74
CA ASN A 18 -21.34 9.91 17.66
C ASN A 18 -20.80 8.51 18.00
N PHE A 19 -20.93 8.08 19.26
CA PHE A 19 -20.53 6.74 19.70
C PHE A 19 -21.42 6.19 20.82
N VAL A 20 -21.40 4.87 20.98
CA VAL A 20 -22.04 4.15 22.09
C VAL A 20 -20.94 3.64 23.01
N GLU A 21 -21.10 3.83 24.32
CA GLU A 21 -20.17 3.29 25.32
C GLU A 21 -20.69 1.94 25.84
N LEU A 22 -19.81 0.94 25.89
CA LEU A 22 -20.11 -0.38 26.44
C LEU A 22 -19.18 -0.63 27.62
N ILE A 23 -19.77 -1.05 28.74
CA ILE A 23 -19.01 -1.47 29.92
C ILE A 23 -18.85 -2.98 29.86
N LEU A 24 -17.61 -3.46 29.80
CA LEU A 24 -17.29 -4.89 29.75
C LEU A 24 -16.86 -5.36 31.14
N ARG A 25 -17.39 -6.50 31.55
CA ARG A 25 -16.95 -7.26 32.72
C ARG A 25 -16.11 -8.44 32.23
N ILE A 26 -14.82 -8.37 32.47
CA ILE A 26 -13.87 -9.43 32.10
C ILE A 26 -13.68 -10.38 33.28
N ASP A 27 -13.64 -11.68 33.01
CA ASP A 27 -13.53 -12.72 34.04
C ASP A 27 -12.20 -12.65 34.79
N ALA A 28 -12.23 -12.98 36.08
CA ALA A 28 -11.04 -12.92 36.93
C ALA A 28 -9.93 -13.85 36.38
N GLY A 29 -8.70 -13.35 36.33
CA GLY A 29 -7.55 -14.06 35.76
C GLY A 29 -7.39 -13.94 34.24
N THR A 30 -8.31 -13.25 33.56
CA THR A 30 -8.13 -12.92 32.13
C THR A 30 -7.47 -11.55 31.98
N GLU A 31 -6.25 -11.53 31.45
CA GLU A 31 -5.54 -10.31 31.12
C GLU A 31 -5.65 -10.03 29.62
N LEU A 32 -6.02 -8.80 29.26
CA LEU A 32 -6.14 -8.37 27.87
C LEU A 32 -4.92 -7.55 27.47
N PRO A 33 -4.10 -8.00 26.50
CA PRO A 33 -2.94 -7.23 26.06
C PRO A 33 -3.33 -5.85 25.53
N THR A 34 -2.49 -4.84 25.77
CA THR A 34 -2.64 -3.52 25.14
C THR A 34 -2.62 -3.68 23.62
N GLY A 35 -3.46 -2.91 22.93
CA GLY A 35 -3.63 -3.05 21.48
C GLY A 35 -4.60 -4.16 21.04
N SER A 36 -5.25 -4.84 22.00
CA SER A 36 -6.38 -5.72 21.70
C SER A 36 -7.52 -4.95 21.02
N LYS A 37 -8.09 -5.55 19.97
CA LYS A 37 -9.14 -4.96 19.15
C LYS A 37 -10.50 -5.47 19.59
N PHE A 38 -11.43 -4.56 19.83
CA PHE A 38 -12.79 -4.86 20.28
C PHE A 38 -13.77 -4.60 19.14
N ARG A 39 -14.55 -5.60 18.74
CA ARG A 39 -15.48 -5.51 17.62
C ARG A 39 -16.85 -5.99 18.03
N ILE A 40 -17.90 -5.33 17.55
CA ILE A 40 -19.26 -5.87 17.67
C ILE A 40 -19.46 -6.82 16.50
N ASP A 41 -19.71 -8.08 16.82
CA ASP A 41 -19.94 -9.14 15.86
C ASP A 41 -21.30 -9.79 16.13
N GLN A 42 -21.81 -10.55 15.16
CA GLN A 42 -23.09 -11.24 15.25
C GLN A 42 -22.87 -12.75 15.19
N TYR A 43 -23.48 -13.47 16.12
CA TYR A 43 -23.53 -14.92 16.08
C TYR A 43 -24.86 -15.38 15.48
N GLY A 44 -24.80 -16.24 14.47
CA GLY A 44 -25.98 -16.80 13.82
C GLY A 44 -26.82 -15.80 13.00
N MET A 45 -27.90 -16.30 12.39
CA MET A 45 -28.77 -15.53 11.51
C MET A 45 -29.84 -14.70 12.24
N LEU A 46 -30.02 -14.94 13.55
CA LEU A 46 -31.12 -14.36 14.34
C LEU A 46 -30.75 -13.07 15.09
N GLY A 47 -29.52 -12.57 14.94
CA GLY A 47 -29.19 -11.22 15.41
C GLY A 47 -28.52 -11.12 16.79
N ASP A 48 -28.14 -12.22 17.42
CA ASP A 48 -27.42 -12.18 18.70
C ASP A 48 -26.06 -11.49 18.50
N ARG A 49 -25.83 -10.37 19.20
CA ARG A 49 -24.61 -9.58 19.08
C ARG A 49 -23.69 -9.84 20.26
N PHE A 50 -22.40 -9.96 20.00
CA PHE A 50 -21.38 -10.09 21.03
C PHE A 50 -20.19 -9.18 20.74
N VAL A 51 -19.37 -8.93 21.77
CA VAL A 51 -18.10 -8.22 21.60
C VAL A 51 -17.01 -9.24 21.38
N ARG A 52 -16.43 -9.27 20.18
CA ARG A 52 -15.24 -10.04 19.86
C ARG A 52 -14.01 -9.25 20.30
N VAL A 53 -13.14 -9.90 21.06
CA VAL A 53 -11.83 -9.34 21.46
C VAL A 53 -10.75 -10.11 20.73
N VAL A 54 -9.87 -9.39 20.03
CA VAL A 54 -8.76 -9.97 19.25
C VAL A 54 -7.44 -9.38 19.77
N PRO A 55 -6.58 -10.18 20.42
CA PRO A 55 -5.24 -9.73 20.83
C PRO A 55 -4.40 -9.28 19.64
N PRO A 56 -3.42 -8.38 19.83
CA PRO A 56 -2.49 -7.98 18.76
C PRO A 56 -1.58 -9.15 18.36
N GLU A 57 -1.13 -9.19 17.10
CA GLU A 57 -0.21 -10.23 16.61
C GLU A 57 1.13 -10.27 17.37
N LYS A 58 1.58 -9.10 17.82
CA LYS A 58 2.81 -8.94 18.61
C LYS A 58 2.48 -8.18 19.89
N PRO A 59 2.16 -8.88 20.99
CA PRO A 59 2.01 -8.27 22.29
C PRO A 59 3.33 -7.64 22.74
N ASP A 60 3.27 -6.45 23.31
CA ASP A 60 4.42 -5.74 23.89
C ASP A 60 4.67 -6.11 25.36
N GLY A 61 3.90 -7.05 25.91
CA GLY A 61 3.96 -7.48 27.30
C GLY A 61 3.17 -6.57 28.26
N THR A 62 2.45 -5.57 27.75
CA THR A 62 1.58 -4.72 28.57
C THR A 62 0.12 -5.15 28.47
N PHE A 63 -0.65 -4.85 29.51
CA PHE A 63 -2.05 -5.25 29.63
C PHE A 63 -2.94 -4.06 29.97
N LEU A 64 -4.21 -4.13 29.54
CA LEU A 64 -5.23 -3.15 29.86
C LEU A 64 -5.55 -3.18 31.35
N ALA A 65 -5.47 -2.02 31.99
CA ALA A 65 -5.86 -1.86 33.39
C ALA A 65 -7.38 -1.91 33.57
N THR A 66 -7.84 -2.24 34.78
CA THR A 66 -9.26 -2.15 35.13
C THR A 66 -9.76 -0.71 34.94
N GLY A 67 -10.88 -0.54 34.25
CA GLY A 67 -11.45 0.77 33.91
C GLY A 67 -10.83 1.45 32.69
N ALA A 68 -9.88 0.80 31.98
CA ALA A 68 -9.34 1.33 30.74
C ALA A 68 -10.44 1.49 29.68
N ARG A 69 -10.45 2.64 29.00
CA ARG A 69 -11.33 2.92 27.86
C ARG A 69 -10.60 2.59 26.56
N VAL A 70 -11.21 1.75 25.73
CA VAL A 70 -10.67 1.35 24.42
C VAL A 70 -11.68 1.71 23.34
N LYS A 71 -11.20 2.28 22.24
CA LYS A 71 -12.03 2.53 21.07
C LYS A 71 -12.30 1.22 20.33
N GLY A 72 -13.58 0.89 20.14
CA GLY A 72 -13.97 -0.25 19.32
C GLY A 72 -13.60 -0.06 17.84
N GLU A 73 -13.30 -1.17 17.17
CA GLU A 73 -13.14 -1.25 15.73
C GLU A 73 -14.44 -1.76 15.10
N GLN A 74 -14.84 -1.14 14.00
CA GLN A 74 -15.87 -1.68 13.12
C GLN A 74 -15.19 -2.30 11.91
N GLU A 75 -15.50 -3.56 11.59
CA GLU A 75 -15.09 -4.11 10.30
C GLU A 75 -15.86 -3.42 9.18
N ALA A 76 -15.18 -3.18 8.06
CA ALA A 76 -15.84 -2.75 6.84
C ALA A 76 -16.84 -3.83 6.43
N GLY A 77 -18.14 -3.55 6.62
CA GLY A 77 -19.19 -4.46 6.20
C GLY A 77 -19.21 -4.64 4.67
N LEU A 78 -19.94 -5.65 4.20
CA LEU A 78 -20.12 -5.91 2.76
C LEU A 78 -20.54 -4.65 1.98
N ASN A 79 -21.38 -3.80 2.58
CA ASN A 79 -21.80 -2.54 1.97
C ASN A 79 -20.63 -1.57 1.73
N ALA A 80 -19.67 -1.50 2.66
CA ALA A 80 -18.48 -0.66 2.51
C ALA A 80 -17.55 -1.22 1.42
N VAL A 81 -17.40 -2.55 1.35
CA VAL A 81 -16.66 -3.21 0.27
C VAL A 81 -17.31 -2.95 -1.09
N MET A 82 -18.62 -3.11 -1.20
CA MET A 82 -19.37 -2.85 -2.43
C MET A 82 -19.28 -1.38 -2.85
N ALA A 83 -19.37 -0.44 -1.90
CA ALA A 83 -19.18 0.99 -2.18
C ALA A 83 -17.76 1.30 -2.68
N SER A 84 -16.74 0.63 -2.12
CA SER A 84 -15.35 0.78 -2.57
C SER A 84 -15.06 0.12 -3.93
N ALA A 85 -15.84 -0.90 -4.31
CA ALA A 85 -15.66 -1.62 -5.57
C ALA A 85 -16.14 -0.82 -6.79
N GLY A 86 -17.16 0.05 -6.62
CA GLY A 86 -17.71 0.87 -7.71
C GLY A 86 -16.65 1.71 -8.42
N PRO A 87 -15.92 2.59 -7.72
CA PRO A 87 -14.86 3.40 -8.31
C PRO A 87 -13.77 2.58 -9.02
N ALA A 88 -13.35 1.46 -8.42
CA ALA A 88 -12.35 0.57 -9.03
C ALA A 88 -12.83 -0.03 -10.36
N LEU A 89 -14.11 -0.43 -10.43
CA LEU A 89 -14.70 -0.94 -11.67
C LEU A 89 -14.81 0.16 -12.74
N ASP A 90 -15.12 1.40 -12.36
CA ASP A 90 -15.17 2.53 -13.28
C ASP A 90 -13.79 2.88 -13.85
N GLU A 91 -12.74 2.79 -13.03
CA GLU A 91 -11.35 2.95 -13.48
C GLU A 91 -10.94 1.86 -14.48
N ILE A 92 -11.24 0.59 -14.18
CA ILE A 92 -10.99 -0.53 -15.10
C ILE A 92 -11.71 -0.32 -16.43
N ARG A 93 -12.98 0.09 -16.38
CA ARG A 93 -13.78 0.36 -17.59
C ARG A 93 -13.19 1.51 -18.41
N SER A 94 -12.71 2.55 -17.74
CA SER A 94 -12.08 3.70 -18.37
C SER A 94 -10.75 3.32 -19.02
N ALA A 95 -9.93 2.50 -18.36
CA ALA A 95 -8.70 1.97 -18.93
C ALA A 95 -8.99 1.10 -20.17
N ALA A 96 -9.99 0.22 -20.10
CA ALA A 96 -10.39 -0.62 -21.22
C ALA A 96 -10.84 0.21 -22.44
N LYS A 97 -11.60 1.30 -22.23
CA LYS A 97 -11.98 2.23 -23.31
C LYS A 97 -10.76 2.88 -23.97
N ARG A 98 -9.78 3.34 -23.18
CA ARG A 98 -8.55 3.94 -23.72
C ARG A 98 -7.73 2.94 -24.54
N VAL A 99 -7.68 1.69 -24.10
CA VAL A 99 -7.02 0.60 -24.86
C VAL A 99 -7.74 0.35 -26.18
N ASP A 100 -9.08 0.33 -26.18
CA ASP A 100 -9.88 0.16 -27.41
C ASP A 100 -9.68 1.32 -28.39
N GLU A 101 -9.69 2.57 -27.90
CA GLU A 101 -9.42 3.77 -28.70
C GLU A 101 -8.00 3.75 -29.30
N PHE A 102 -7.01 3.36 -28.49
CA PHE A 102 -5.64 3.19 -28.96
C PHE A 102 -5.53 2.11 -30.03
N ALA A 103 -6.16 0.95 -29.81
CA ALA A 103 -6.17 -0.16 -30.77
C ALA A 103 -6.79 0.27 -32.10
N LYS A 104 -7.94 0.95 -32.07
CA LYS A 104 -8.59 1.51 -33.26
C LYS A 104 -7.68 2.48 -34.01
N SER A 105 -7.01 3.37 -33.27
CA SER A 105 -6.07 4.35 -33.86
C SER A 105 -4.87 3.65 -34.52
N ALA A 106 -4.28 2.65 -33.85
CA ALA A 106 -3.18 1.86 -34.38
C ALA A 106 -3.59 1.06 -35.63
N THR A 107 -4.77 0.42 -35.61
CA THR A 107 -5.33 -0.27 -36.78
C THR A 107 -5.57 0.70 -37.94
N GLY A 108 -6.05 1.92 -37.67
CA GLY A 108 -6.19 2.98 -38.68
C GLY A 108 -4.86 3.31 -39.37
N LEU A 109 -3.81 3.58 -38.58
CA LEU A 109 -2.47 3.87 -39.11
C LEU A 109 -1.91 2.71 -39.94
N LEU A 110 -2.11 1.46 -39.49
CA LEU A 110 -1.67 0.27 -40.23
C LEU A 110 -2.41 0.13 -41.57
N ASN A 111 -3.72 0.37 -41.57
CA ASN A 111 -4.53 0.32 -42.79
C ASN A 111 -4.13 1.41 -43.79
N GLU A 112 -3.89 2.64 -43.33
CA GLU A 112 -3.36 3.71 -44.17
C GLU A 112 -2.01 3.32 -44.77
N ALA A 113 -1.13 2.73 -43.97
CA ALA A 113 0.18 2.31 -44.43
C ALA A 113 0.12 1.23 -45.51
N GLN A 114 -0.77 0.24 -45.36
CA GLN A 114 -1.02 -0.80 -46.36
C GLN A 114 -1.54 -0.24 -47.69
N GLN A 115 -2.32 0.84 -47.64
CA GLN A 115 -2.83 1.53 -48.83
C GLN A 115 -1.80 2.49 -49.46
N GLY A 116 -0.58 2.55 -48.91
CA GLY A 116 0.45 3.44 -49.39
C GLY A 116 0.25 4.90 -49.00
N LYS A 117 -0.46 5.16 -47.90
CA LYS A 117 -0.82 6.50 -47.43
C LYS A 117 -0.30 6.74 -46.01
N GLY A 118 -0.20 8.01 -45.66
CA GLY A 118 0.10 8.44 -44.29
C GLY A 118 1.58 8.33 -43.89
N PRO A 119 1.92 8.86 -42.70
CA PRO A 119 3.31 8.99 -42.25
C PRO A 119 3.98 7.64 -42.02
N LEU A 120 3.24 6.62 -41.58
CA LEU A 120 3.79 5.28 -41.34
C LEU A 120 4.30 4.63 -42.64
N TYR A 121 3.60 4.80 -43.76
CA TYR A 121 4.08 4.32 -45.05
C TYR A 121 5.33 5.05 -45.53
N THR A 122 5.37 6.38 -45.38
CA THR A 122 6.55 7.19 -45.72
C THR A 122 7.76 6.75 -44.92
N LEU A 123 7.58 6.51 -43.61
CA LEU A 123 8.60 5.95 -42.71
C LEU A 123 9.06 4.56 -43.15
N MET A 124 8.15 3.66 -43.53
CA MET A 124 8.49 2.31 -43.99
C MET A 124 9.28 2.29 -45.30
N LYS A 125 9.10 3.30 -46.15
CA LYS A 125 9.83 3.45 -47.41
C LYS A 125 11.20 4.09 -47.27
N ASP A 126 11.47 4.76 -46.15
CA ASP A 126 12.77 5.35 -45.88
C ASP A 126 13.73 4.26 -45.35
N GLU A 127 14.73 3.89 -46.15
CA GLU A 127 15.71 2.85 -45.79
C GLU A 127 16.53 3.19 -44.54
N LYS A 128 16.77 4.47 -44.24
CA LYS A 128 17.53 4.87 -43.05
C LYS A 128 16.65 4.70 -41.82
N MET A 129 15.42 5.23 -41.84
CA MET A 129 14.48 5.09 -40.73
C MET A 129 14.06 3.63 -40.48
N ALA A 130 13.88 2.82 -41.53
CA ALA A 130 13.58 1.39 -41.37
C ALA A 130 14.69 0.63 -40.63
N ARG A 131 15.96 0.97 -40.88
CA ARG A 131 17.11 0.40 -40.17
C ARG A 131 17.12 0.81 -38.69
N ASP A 132 16.92 2.08 -38.40
CA ASP A 132 16.88 2.59 -37.03
C ASP A 132 15.74 1.95 -36.23
N MET A 133 14.56 1.78 -36.84
CA MET A 133 13.42 1.11 -36.23
C MET A 133 13.68 -0.39 -35.97
N LYS A 134 14.35 -1.09 -36.89
CA LYS A 134 14.75 -2.48 -36.71
C LYS A 134 15.69 -2.63 -35.51
N ASN A 135 16.64 -1.71 -35.34
CA ASN A 135 17.56 -1.69 -34.21
C ASN A 135 16.82 -1.43 -32.90
N LEU A 136 15.90 -0.46 -32.89
CA LEU A 136 15.06 -0.18 -31.73
C LEU A 136 14.23 -1.41 -31.32
N MET A 137 13.54 -2.05 -32.26
CA MET A 137 12.72 -3.24 -31.99
C MET A 137 13.57 -4.42 -31.52
N ALA A 138 14.78 -4.59 -32.05
CA ALA A 138 15.71 -5.60 -31.57
C ALA A 138 16.11 -5.36 -30.11
N ASN A 139 16.39 -4.11 -29.74
CA ASN A 139 16.71 -3.73 -28.36
C ASN A 139 15.50 -3.90 -27.42
N LEU A 140 14.31 -3.49 -27.87
CA LEU A 140 13.08 -3.61 -27.10
C LEU A 140 12.69 -5.08 -26.87
N ARG A 141 12.89 -5.95 -27.86
CA ARG A 141 12.70 -7.41 -27.70
C ARG A 141 13.71 -8.02 -26.74
N LYS A 142 14.96 -7.52 -26.75
CA LYS A 142 16.03 -8.04 -25.90
C LYS A 142 15.89 -7.60 -24.44
N HIS A 143 15.38 -6.39 -24.19
CA HIS A 143 15.39 -5.77 -22.86
C HIS A 143 14.00 -5.45 -22.28
N GLY A 144 12.93 -5.57 -23.07
CA GLY A 144 11.57 -5.20 -22.69
C GLY A 144 11.37 -3.69 -22.53
N VAL A 145 10.11 -3.28 -22.32
CA VAL A 145 9.75 -1.92 -21.87
C VAL A 145 9.85 -1.86 -20.35
N LEU A 146 11.06 -1.81 -19.83
CA LEU A 146 11.25 -1.54 -18.40
C LEU A 146 11.14 -0.03 -18.18
N PHE A 147 10.05 0.38 -17.52
CA PHE A 147 9.93 1.67 -16.90
C PHE A 147 10.99 1.77 -15.80
N TYR A 148 11.99 2.62 -16.00
CA TYR A 148 12.85 3.04 -14.91
C TYR A 148 11.98 3.83 -13.93
N SER A 149 11.59 3.19 -12.83
CA SER A 149 11.14 3.93 -11.65
C SER A 149 12.39 4.51 -11.01
N ASP A 150 12.41 5.82 -10.94
CA ASP A 150 13.48 6.62 -10.40
C ASP A 150 13.63 6.33 -8.89
N ASP A 151 14.58 5.47 -8.54
CA ASP A 151 15.14 5.40 -7.17
C ASP A 151 16.41 6.26 -7.14
N SER A 152 16.24 7.55 -7.43
CA SER A 152 17.21 8.59 -7.07
C SER A 152 16.75 9.28 -5.79
N ASN A 153 16.71 8.51 -4.69
CA ASN A 153 16.91 9.10 -3.38
C ASN A 153 17.65 8.15 -2.43
N LYS A 154 18.89 7.84 -2.81
CA LYS A 154 19.93 7.52 -1.83
C LYS A 154 21.02 8.56 -1.95
N GLY A 155 20.74 9.71 -1.34
CA GLY A 155 21.65 10.84 -1.24
C GLY A 155 23.04 10.41 -0.80
N GLU A 156 23.98 10.70 -1.69
CA GLU A 156 25.39 10.87 -1.40
C GLU A 156 25.54 11.98 -0.36
N ASP A 157 25.97 11.63 0.86
CA ASP A 157 26.53 12.57 1.84
C ASP A 157 27.32 11.79 2.89
N ALA A 158 28.52 11.31 2.52
CA ALA A 158 29.59 11.00 3.47
C ALA A 158 30.95 10.84 2.78
N GLU A 159 31.42 11.85 2.03
CA GLU A 159 32.85 11.95 1.76
C GLU A 159 33.29 13.40 1.52
N VAL A 160 33.60 14.10 2.61
CA VAL A 160 34.44 15.31 2.55
C VAL A 160 35.74 15.04 3.31
N SER A 161 36.75 14.64 2.55
CA SER A 161 38.11 15.18 2.55
C SER A 161 38.66 15.76 3.85
N LYS A 162 39.68 15.09 4.41
CA LYS A 162 40.91 15.74 4.90
C LYS A 162 42.04 14.71 5.08
N LYS A 163 42.87 14.56 4.04
CA LYS A 163 44.25 14.06 4.15
C LYS A 163 45.16 15.12 3.52
N SER A 164 45.81 15.90 4.38
CA SER A 164 46.92 16.78 4.04
C SER A 164 48.25 16.06 4.26
N ASP A 165 49.19 16.37 3.37
CA ASP A 165 50.49 15.74 3.13
C ASP A 165 51.46 15.55 4.31
N LYS A 166 52.30 14.53 4.10
CA LYS A 166 53.59 14.14 4.72
C LYS A 166 54.47 15.31 5.22
N LYS A 167 55.15 15.14 6.37
CA LYS A 167 56.57 14.67 6.50
C LYS A 167 57.24 15.13 7.83
N SER A 168 58.04 14.22 8.41
CA SER A 168 59.21 14.43 9.31
C SER A 168 58.98 14.41 10.84
N ALA A 169 59.71 13.52 11.51
CA ALA A 169 59.73 13.22 12.94
C ALA A 169 60.13 14.40 13.86
N PRO A 170 59.97 14.22 15.19
CA PRO A 170 61.19 14.22 15.99
C PRO A 170 61.27 13.12 17.06
N SER A 171 62.52 12.94 17.46
CA SER A 171 63.11 12.05 18.43
C SER A 171 62.46 12.00 19.80
N ASP A 172 62.36 10.77 20.30
CA ASP A 172 62.39 10.38 21.71
C ASP A 172 63.59 11.02 22.44
N ARG A 173 63.30 11.77 23.52
CA ARG A 173 64.22 11.96 24.65
C ARG A 173 63.50 12.50 25.89
N SER A 174 63.37 11.59 26.85
CA SER A 174 63.62 11.77 28.29
C SER A 174 62.57 12.47 29.17
N ARG A 175 61.98 11.61 30.03
CA ARG A 175 61.60 11.79 31.45
C ARG A 175 62.64 12.58 32.27
N PRO A 176 62.29 13.17 33.44
CA PRO A 176 61.45 12.64 34.52
C PRO A 176 60.04 13.21 34.63
#